data_AF-A0A845ZBT4-F1
#
_entry.id   AF-A0A845ZBT4-F1
#
_cell.length_a   1.000
_cell.length_b   1.000
_cell.length_c   1.000
_cell.angle_alpha   90.00
_cell.angle_beta   90.00
_cell.angle_gamma   90.00
#
_symmetry.space_group_name_H-M   'P 1'
#
loop_
_entity.id
_entity.type
_entity.pdbx_description
1 polymer ?
#
loop_
_entity_poly.entity_id
_entity_poly.type
_entity_poly.pdbx_seq_one_letter_code
_entity_poly.pdbx_strand_id
1 'polypeptide(L)' 'MSNYTENPSHFAPYLKHQGRTIEEQLRLNQPATEWLKKQIEEKVTETELQIRRKNLEILKQTIDSFRPSGHKLYSEE' A
#
# COMPACT_ATOMS: atom_id res chain seq x y z
N MET A 1 -14.45 12.08 24.77
CA MET A 1 -13.89 12.94 23.70
C MET A 1 -12.38 12.82 23.80
N SER A 2 -11.74 12.14 22.83
CA SER A 2 -10.31 11.88 22.87
C SER A 2 -9.56 13.15 22.47
N ASN A 3 -8.82 13.73 23.42
CA ASN A 3 -7.91 14.83 23.17
C ASN A 3 -6.71 14.27 22.39
N TYR A 4 -6.72 14.39 21.07
CA TYR A 4 -5.52 14.17 20.26
C TYR A 4 -4.54 15.29 20.60
N THR A 5 -3.66 15.02 21.55
CA THR A 5 -2.51 15.84 21.87
C THR A 5 -1.70 16.09 20.59
N GLU A 6 -1.55 17.37 20.24
CA GLU A 6 -0.64 17.89 19.22
C GLU A 6 0.79 17.56 19.61
N ASN A 7 1.23 16.33 19.39
CA ASN A 7 2.65 16.05 19.28
C ASN A 7 3.05 16.52 17.88
N PRO A 8 3.94 17.51 17.73
CA PRO A 8 4.48 17.83 16.41
C PRO A 8 5.17 16.56 15.92
N SER A 9 4.52 15.85 15.00
CA SER A 9 5.07 14.64 14.41
C SER A 9 6.46 15.00 13.89
N HIS A 10 7.49 14.32 14.40
CA HIS A 10 8.86 14.48 13.92
C HIS A 10 8.93 14.39 12.38
N PHE A 11 7.97 13.68 11.78
CA PHE A 11 7.85 13.47 10.35
C PHE A 11 7.00 14.52 9.61
N ALA A 12 6.35 15.45 10.30
CA ALA A 12 5.51 16.48 9.68
C ALA A 12 6.18 17.21 8.50
N PRO A 13 7.48 17.55 8.53
CA PRO A 13 8.16 18.15 7.36
C PRO A 13 8.18 17.26 6.11
N TYR A 14 8.07 15.94 6.27
CA TYR A 14 8.06 14.96 5.18
C TYR A 14 6.64 14.59 4.72
N LEU A 15 5.61 14.95 5.49
CA LEU A 15 4.22 14.59 5.23
C LEU A 15 3.46 15.73 4.55
N LYS A 16 3.92 16.13 3.35
CA LYS A 16 3.40 17.29 2.59
C LYS A 16 1.90 17.26 2.27
N HIS A 17 1.27 16.09 2.36
CA HIS A 17 -0.15 15.87 2.05
C HIS A 17 -0.96 15.40 3.27
N GLN A 18 -0.41 15.54 4.48
CA GLN A 18 -1.14 15.26 5.71
C GLN A 18 -2.14 16.41 5.97
N GLY A 19 -3.41 16.05 6.14
CA GLY A 19 -4.45 16.98 6.57
C GLY A 19 -4.23 17.40 8.02
N ARG A 20 -4.57 18.65 8.34
CA ARG A 20 -4.48 19.22 9.69
C ARG A 20 -5.63 18.74 10.58
N THR A 21 -6.76 18.36 9.96
CA THR A 21 -7.89 17.71 10.64
C THR A 21 -8.25 16.39 9.98
N ILE A 22 -9.11 15.61 10.64
CA ILE A 22 -9.62 14.35 10.13
C ILE A 22 -10.43 14.58 8.84
N GLU A 23 -11.28 15.61 8.81
CA GLU A 23 -12.11 15.97 7.67
C GLU A 23 -11.26 16.38 6.47
N GLU A 24 -10.18 17.14 6.73
CA GLU A 24 -9.22 17.49 5.69
C GLU A 24 -8.51 16.25 5.15
N GLN A 25 -8.05 15.34 6.02
CA GLN A 25 -7.39 14.11 5.60
C GLN A 25 -8.34 13.21 4.79
N LEU A 26 -9.61 13.11 5.19
CA LEU A 26 -10.63 12.35 4.46
C LEU A 26 -10.84 12.93 3.06
N ARG A 27 -10.94 14.25 2.93
CA ARG A 27 -11.04 14.93 1.62
C ARG A 27 -9.79 14.69 0.76
N LEU A 28 -8.59 14.78 1.35
CA LEU A 28 -7.33 14.53 0.64
C LEU A 28 -7.20 13.07 0.19
N ASN A 29 -7.74 12.13 0.95
CA ASN A 29 -7.72 10.70 0.63
C ASN A 29 -8.82 10.27 -0.36
N GLN A 30 -9.79 11.14 -0.66
CA GLN A 30 -10.94 10.81 -1.49
C GLN A 30 -10.55 10.29 -2.89
N PRO A 31 -9.60 10.90 -3.62
CA PRO A 31 -9.18 10.38 -4.93
C PRO A 31 -8.57 8.98 -4.85
N ALA A 32 -7.73 8.72 -3.84
CA ALA A 32 -7.13 7.40 -3.63
C ALA A 32 -8.21 6.35 -3.29
N THR A 33 -9.21 6.75 -2.51
CA THR A 33 -10.34 5.90 -2.15
C THR A 33 -11.20 5.55 -3.36
N GLU A 34 -11.50 6.51 -4.23
CA GLU A 34 -12.26 6.25 -5.47
C GLU A 34 -11.48 5.38 -6.46
N TRP A 35 -10.17 5.60 -6.58
CA TRP A 35 -9.31 4.72 -7.36
C TRP A 35 -9.34 3.29 -6.81
N LEU A 36 -9.22 3.12 -5.48
CA LEU A 36 -9.25 1.81 -4.84
C LEU A 36 -10.58 1.09 -5.08
N LYS A 37 -11.72 1.79 -4.93
CA LYS A 37 -13.04 1.22 -5.23
C LYS A 37 -13.11 0.69 -6.66
N LYS A 38 -12.63 1.47 -7.63
CA LYS A 38 -12.59 1.06 -9.04
C LYS A 38 -11.72 -0.20 -9.25
N GLN A 39 -10.61 -0.33 -8.53
CA GLN A 39 -9.76 -1.52 -8.63
C GLN A 39 -10.41 -2.76 -8.01
N ILE A 40 -11.15 -2.61 -6.92
CA ILE A 40 -11.87 -3.71 -6.27
C ILE A 40 -13.04 -4.20 -7.15
N GLU A 41 -13.74 -3.27 -7.80
CA GLU A 41 -14.86 -3.58 -8.68
C GLU A 41 -14.43 -4.08 -10.08
N GLU A 42 -13.14 -3.97 -10.42
CA GLU A 42 -12.62 -4.42 -11.70
C GLU A 42 -12.84 -5.93 -11.87
N LYS A 43 -13.65 -6.31 -12.85
CA LYS A 43 -13.79 -7.71 -13.26
C LYS A 43 -12.60 -8.09 -14.14
N VAL A 44 -11.65 -8.77 -13.54
CA VAL A 44 -10.48 -9.31 -14.23
C VAL A 44 -10.87 -10.56 -15.01
N THR A 45 -10.42 -10.68 -16.26
CA THR A 45 -10.63 -11.91 -17.05
C THR A 45 -9.74 -13.04 -16.51
N GLU A 46 -10.12 -14.29 -16.75
CA GLU A 46 -9.31 -15.43 -16.29
C GLU A 46 -7.88 -15.38 -16.86
N THR A 47 -7.72 -15.01 -18.14
CA THR A 47 -6.40 -14.86 -18.78
C THR A 47 -5.54 -13.82 -18.06
N GLU A 48 -6.10 -12.65 -17.77
CA GLU A 48 -5.40 -11.58 -17.05
C GLU A 48 -5.06 -12.02 -15.61
N LEU A 49 -5.96 -12.74 -14.94
CA LEU A 49 -5.71 -13.27 -13.61
C LEU A 49 -4.50 -14.22 -13.58
N GLN A 50 -4.36 -15.09 -14.59
CA GLN A 50 -3.21 -15.99 -14.70
C GLN A 50 -1.91 -15.23 -14.94
N ILE A 51 -1.93 -14.17 -15.76
CA ILE A 51 -0.77 -13.28 -15.97
C ILE A 51 -0.37 -12.61 -14.65
N ARG A 52 -1.34 -12.03 -13.92
CA ARG A 52 -1.10 -11.37 -12.63
C ARG A 52 -0.51 -12.35 -11.60
N ARG A 53 -1.01 -13.59 -11.53
CA ARG A 53 -0.46 -14.64 -10.65
C ARG A 53 0.99 -14.98 -11.01
N LYS A 54 1.29 -15.17 -12.29
CA LYS A 54 2.66 -15.42 -12.76
C LYS A 54 3.61 -14.28 -12.41
N ASN A 55 3.18 -13.04 -12.65
CA ASN A 55 3.99 -11.86 -12.35
C ASN A 55 4.23 -11.71 -10.84
N LEU A 56 3.22 -12.00 -10.02
CA LEU A 56 3.37 -12.00 -8.57
C LEU A 56 4.41 -13.03 -8.11
N GLU A 57 4.41 -14.22 -8.70
CA GLU A 57 5.39 -15.26 -8.36
C GLU A 57 6.82 -14.83 -8.73
N ILE A 58 7.00 -14.24 -9.93
CA ILE A 58 8.29 -13.68 -10.36
C ILE A 58 8.75 -12.58 -9.39
N LEU A 59 7.83 -11.70 -8.96
CA LEU A 59 8.14 -10.63 -8.02
C LEU A 59 8.63 -11.19 -6.69
N LYS A 60 7.95 -12.20 -6.13
CA LYS A 60 8.36 -12.86 -4.89
C LYS A 60 9.76 -13.44 -5.00
N GLN A 61 10.01 -14.21 -6.06
CA GLN A 61 11.32 -14.80 -6.33
C GLN A 61 12.42 -13.74 -6.50
N THR A 62 12.08 -12.63 -7.15
CA THR A 62 13.00 -11.49 -7.32
C THR A 62 13.31 -10.84 -5.99
N ILE A 63 12.31 -10.57 -5.15
CA ILE A 63 12.53 -9.98 -3.83
C ILE A 63 13.44 -10.88 -2.99
N ASP A 64 13.19 -12.18 -3.02
CA ASP A 64 13.98 -13.13 -2.26
C ASP A 64 15.39 -13.33 -2.82
N SER A 65 15.61 -13.23 -4.13
CA SER A 65 16.97 -13.36 -4.71
C SER A 65 17.94 -12.26 -4.24
N PHE A 66 17.43 -11.07 -3.92
CA PHE A 66 18.22 -9.98 -3.34
C PHE A 66 18.41 -10.07 -1.82
N ARG A 67 17.75 -11.03 -1.16
CA ARG A 67 17.85 -11.21 0.29
C ARG A 67 18.86 -12.31 0.64
N PRO A 68 19.63 -12.17 1.73
CA PRO A 68 20.47 -13.26 2.21
C PRO A 68 19.60 -14.43 2.72
N SER A 69 20.17 -15.63 2.75
CA SER A 69 19.50 -16.81 3.32
C SER A 69 19.12 -16.58 4.80
N GLY A 70 18.00 -17.19 5.22
CA GLY A 70 17.37 -16.96 6.53
C GLY A 70 16.64 -15.61 6.67
N HIS A 71 16.67 -14.75 5.65
CA HIS A 71 15.95 -13.47 5.61
C HIS A 71 14.97 -13.38 4.42
N LYS A 72 14.68 -14.52 3.79
CA LYS A 72 13.70 -14.65 2.73
C LYS A 72 12.30 -14.39 3.28
N LEU A 73 11.43 -13.81 2.45
CA LEU A 73 10.05 -13.50 2.83
C LEU A 73 9.06 -14.53 2.29
N TYR A 74 9.36 -15.16 1.17
CA TYR A 74 8.40 -15.98 0.44
C TYR A 74 8.89 -17.42 0.21
N SER A 75 10.20 -17.64 0.04
CA SER A 75 10.78 -18.97 0.04
C SER A 75 10.97 -19.48 1.47
N GLU A 76 10.63 -20.75 1.67
CA GLU A 76 11.00 -21.50 2.88
C GLU A 76 12.49 -21.86 2.75
N GLU A 77 13.39 -20.92 3.06
CA GLU A 77 14.84 -21.14 3.25
C GLU A 77 15.23 -21.01 4.74
#